data_AF-A0A1B2LWK5-F1
#
_entry.id   AF-A0A1B2LWK5-F1
#
_cell.length_a   1.000
_cell.length_b   1.000
_cell.length_c   1.000
_cell.angle_alpha   90.00
_cell.angle_beta   90.00
_cell.angle_gamma   90.00
#
_symmetry.space_group_name_H-M   'P 1'
#
loop_
_entity.id
_entity.type
_entity.pdbx_description
1 polymer ?
#
loop_
_entity_poly.entity_id
_entity_poly.type
_entity_poly.pdbx_seq_one_letter_code
_entity_poly.pdbx_strand_id
1 'polypeptide(L)'
;MHNRYPCWPPLQAEYHPLCQTVVAMLQRDFTEQLHSIYLYGSVAQAQACIGQSDIDFCVIFHKPLSNMEIEKLKHLQTVLEQKFKLLSKIDIDIGDLHTIARPDQQRRWQFWLQHLCRPLFGPNLMEEFAPIAVNYQLVWEINDGYQEDLSHYFEKLSEGIIATTDLIKNYKSLIKRLIRLLPLS
;
A
#
# COMPACT_ATOMS: atom_id res chain seq x y z
N MET A 1 -26.00 12.12 1.54
CA MET A 1 -25.02 11.19 2.16
C MET A 1 -24.01 10.84 1.08
N HIS A 2 -22.85 11.50 1.06
CA HIS A 2 -21.79 11.14 0.11
C HIS A 2 -21.19 9.80 0.54
N ASN A 3 -21.05 8.86 -0.39
CA ASN A 3 -20.49 7.55 -0.12
C ASN A 3 -19.03 7.74 0.34
N ARG A 4 -18.71 7.37 1.59
CA ARG A 4 -17.36 7.56 2.17
C ARG A 4 -16.30 6.64 1.55
N TYR A 5 -16.73 5.68 0.74
CA TYR A 5 -15.90 4.64 0.17
C TYR A 5 -16.14 4.52 -1.33
N PRO A 6 -15.12 4.15 -2.12
CA PRO A 6 -15.33 3.66 -3.46
C PRO A 6 -16.29 2.47 -3.41
N CYS A 7 -17.30 2.47 -4.28
CA CYS A 7 -18.17 1.30 -4.45
C CYS A 7 -17.38 0.24 -5.22
N TRP A 8 -16.57 -0.53 -4.50
CA TRP A 8 -15.78 -1.60 -5.10
C TRP A 8 -16.70 -2.77 -5.50
N PRO A 9 -16.53 -3.35 -6.70
CA PRO A 9 -17.16 -4.62 -7.02
C PRO A 9 -16.72 -5.74 -6.05
N PRO A 10 -17.48 -6.85 -5.97
CA PRO A 10 -17.05 -8.03 -5.23
C PRO A 10 -15.64 -8.48 -5.63
N LEU A 11 -14.85 -8.91 -4.66
CA LEU A 11 -13.49 -9.39 -4.91
C LEU A 11 -13.55 -10.65 -5.79
N GLN A 12 -12.70 -10.72 -6.82
CA GLN A 12 -12.57 -11.91 -7.67
C GLN A 12 -12.25 -13.15 -6.81
N ALA A 13 -13.02 -14.23 -6.99
CA ALA A 13 -13.04 -15.39 -6.10
C ALA A 13 -11.69 -16.11 -6.02
N GLU A 14 -10.92 -16.05 -7.10
CA GLU A 14 -9.61 -16.69 -7.25
C GLU A 14 -8.58 -16.15 -6.25
N TYR A 15 -8.73 -14.91 -5.77
CA TYR A 15 -7.82 -14.31 -4.79
C TYR A 15 -8.28 -14.51 -3.33
N HIS A 16 -9.48 -15.03 -3.08
CA HIS A 16 -9.99 -15.23 -1.71
C HIS A 16 -9.08 -16.14 -0.86
N PRO A 17 -8.62 -17.31 -1.36
CA PRO A 17 -7.78 -18.21 -0.55
C PRO A 17 -6.43 -17.58 -0.18
N LEU A 18 -5.87 -16.77 -1.08
CA LEU A 18 -4.64 -16.04 -0.82
C LEU A 18 -4.85 -14.95 0.22
N CYS A 19 -5.89 -14.12 0.08
CA CYS A 19 -6.22 -13.09 1.06
C CYS A 19 -6.45 -13.68 2.47
N GLN A 20 -7.20 -14.78 2.56
CA GLN A 20 -7.42 -15.49 3.82
C GLN A 20 -6.12 -16.03 4.42
N THR A 21 -5.24 -16.59 3.58
CA THR A 21 -3.95 -17.12 4.05
C THR A 21 -3.03 -16.01 4.55
N VAL A 22 -2.96 -14.89 3.83
CA VAL A 22 -2.18 -13.70 4.22
C VAL A 22 -2.64 -13.17 5.57
N VAL A 23 -3.95 -12.98 5.72
CA VAL A 23 -4.56 -12.54 6.98
C VAL A 23 -4.20 -13.50 8.12
N ALA A 24 -4.42 -14.80 7.94
CA ALA A 24 -4.13 -15.79 8.97
C ALA A 24 -2.65 -15.85 9.36
N MET A 25 -1.74 -15.77 8.39
CA MET A 25 -0.30 -15.77 8.65
C MET A 25 0.16 -14.50 9.37
N LEU A 26 -0.31 -13.33 8.95
CA LEU A 26 0.03 -12.07 9.61
C LEU A 26 -0.53 -12.01 11.04
N GLN A 27 -1.78 -12.45 11.26
CA GLN A 27 -2.34 -12.53 12.60
C GLN A 27 -1.55 -13.46 13.52
N ARG A 28 -1.09 -14.60 13.01
CA ARG A 28 -0.29 -15.56 13.78
C ARG A 28 1.12 -15.03 14.06
N ASP A 29 1.76 -14.43 13.06
CA ASP A 29 3.19 -14.08 13.14
C ASP A 29 3.42 -12.69 13.77
N PHE A 30 2.40 -11.84 13.81
CA PHE A 30 2.45 -10.47 14.34
C PHE A 30 1.27 -10.18 15.28
N THR A 31 0.87 -11.15 16.10
CA THR A 31 -0.37 -11.08 16.92
C THR A 31 -0.49 -9.80 17.75
N GLU A 32 0.59 -9.35 18.38
CA GLU A 32 0.59 -8.17 19.26
C GLU A 32 0.85 -6.87 18.48
N GLN A 33 1.46 -6.96 17.30
CA GLN A 33 1.87 -5.81 16.52
C GLN A 33 0.80 -5.40 15.49
N LEU A 34 0.08 -6.36 14.92
CA LEU A 34 -0.82 -6.16 13.79
C LEU A 34 -2.07 -5.40 14.21
N HIS A 35 -2.34 -4.28 13.55
CA HIS A 35 -3.58 -3.52 13.73
C HIS A 35 -4.62 -3.92 12.68
N SER A 36 -4.31 -3.70 11.40
CA SER A 36 -5.28 -3.88 10.30
C SER A 36 -4.61 -4.16 8.98
N ILE A 37 -5.31 -4.85 8.08
CA ILE A 37 -4.84 -5.20 6.73
C ILE A 37 -5.82 -4.66 5.71
N TYR A 38 -5.27 -4.07 4.66
CA TYR A 38 -6.01 -3.57 3.51
C TYR A 38 -5.43 -4.14 2.21
N LEU A 39 -6.26 -4.17 1.19
CA LEU A 39 -5.90 -4.53 -0.17
C LEU A 39 -5.97 -3.29 -1.07
N TYR A 40 -5.02 -3.11 -1.98
CA TYR A 40 -5.11 -2.06 -3.00
C TYR A 40 -4.72 -2.59 -4.39
N GLY A 41 -4.69 -1.70 -5.37
CA GLY A 41 -4.32 -2.06 -6.74
C GLY A 41 -5.39 -2.91 -7.45
N SER A 42 -5.01 -3.51 -8.58
CA SER A 42 -5.96 -4.15 -9.51
C SER A 42 -6.85 -5.22 -8.85
N VAL A 43 -6.32 -5.96 -7.88
CA VAL A 43 -7.07 -6.99 -7.16
C VAL A 43 -8.15 -6.36 -6.28
N ALA A 44 -7.85 -5.27 -5.55
CA ALA A 44 -8.86 -4.56 -4.76
C ALA A 44 -10.02 -4.03 -5.62
N GLN A 45 -9.73 -3.63 -6.86
CA GLN A 45 -10.69 -3.10 -7.83
C GLN A 45 -11.42 -4.19 -8.62
N ALA A 46 -11.12 -5.47 -8.38
CA ALA A 46 -11.62 -6.62 -9.16
C ALA A 46 -11.31 -6.54 -10.66
N GLN A 47 -10.14 -6.02 -11.02
CA GLN A 47 -9.66 -5.86 -12.39
C GLN A 47 -8.38 -6.66 -12.66
N ALA A 48 -8.05 -7.62 -11.78
CA ALA A 48 -6.80 -8.34 -11.86
C ALA A 48 -6.87 -9.51 -12.86
N CYS A 49 -5.80 -9.69 -13.62
CA CYS A 49 -5.62 -10.79 -14.56
C CYS A 49 -4.70 -11.86 -13.93
N ILE A 50 -5.19 -13.11 -13.88
CA ILE A 50 -4.43 -14.23 -13.33
C ILE A 50 -3.09 -14.38 -14.06
N GLY A 51 -2.01 -14.55 -13.30
CA GLY A 51 -0.65 -14.70 -13.82
C GLY A 51 -0.02 -13.42 -14.38
N GLN A 52 -0.72 -12.28 -14.36
CA GLN A 52 -0.21 -11.00 -14.87
C GLN A 52 -0.26 -9.88 -13.84
N SER A 53 -1.26 -9.90 -12.96
CA SER A 53 -1.44 -8.89 -11.93
C SER A 53 -0.69 -9.24 -10.65
N ASP A 54 -0.05 -8.21 -10.09
CA ASP A 54 0.45 -8.24 -8.72
C ASP A 54 -0.72 -8.17 -7.74
N ILE A 55 -0.54 -8.69 -6.53
CA ILE A 55 -1.41 -8.36 -5.40
C ILE A 55 -0.68 -7.48 -4.40
N ASP A 56 -1.34 -6.40 -4.00
CA ASP A 56 -0.75 -5.39 -3.15
C ASP A 56 -1.52 -5.25 -1.84
N PHE A 57 -0.83 -5.46 -0.72
CA PHE A 57 -1.37 -5.30 0.63
C PHE A 57 -0.79 -4.05 1.30
N CYS A 58 -1.63 -3.35 2.07
CA CYS A 58 -1.20 -2.34 3.03
C CYS A 58 -1.45 -2.88 4.43
N VAL A 59 -0.39 -3.04 5.22
CA VAL A 59 -0.45 -3.62 6.56
C VAL A 59 -0.10 -2.55 7.58
N ILE A 60 -1.03 -2.28 8.48
CA ILE A 60 -0.85 -1.29 9.55
C ILE A 60 -0.55 -2.02 10.85
N PHE A 61 0.51 -1.57 11.52
CA PHE A 61 0.92 -2.04 12.84
C PHE A 61 0.61 -0.98 13.90
N HIS A 62 0.47 -1.40 15.16
CA HIS A 62 0.26 -0.48 16.27
C HIS A 62 1.45 0.47 16.47
N LYS A 63 2.68 0.00 16.19
CA LYS A 63 3.94 0.73 16.35
C LYS A 63 4.88 0.40 15.18
N PRO A 64 5.90 1.23 14.92
CA PRO A 64 6.94 0.90 13.95
C PRO A 64 7.57 -0.46 14.27
N LEU A 65 7.74 -1.29 13.24
CA LEU A 65 8.41 -2.58 13.36
C LEU A 65 9.92 -2.40 13.58
N SER A 66 10.49 -3.26 14.39
CA SER A 66 11.94 -3.44 14.50
C SER A 66 12.52 -4.06 13.23
N ASN A 67 13.84 -3.93 13.04
CA ASN A 67 14.54 -4.57 11.90
C ASN A 67 14.32 -6.09 11.87
N MET A 68 14.25 -6.74 13.04
CA MET A 68 14.00 -8.18 13.12
C MET A 68 12.58 -8.54 12.64
N GLU A 69 11.59 -7.74 12.99
CA GLU A 69 10.20 -7.90 12.55
C GLU A 69 10.03 -7.63 11.05
N ILE A 70 10.77 -6.65 10.51
CA ILE A 70 10.83 -6.38 9.07
C ILE A 70 11.41 -7.59 8.32
N GLU A 71 12.51 -8.17 8.79
CA GLU A 71 13.09 -9.37 8.17
C GLU A 71 12.14 -10.58 8.27
N LYS A 72 11.42 -10.72 9.39
CA LYS A 72 10.36 -11.73 9.53
C LYS A 72 9.25 -11.54 8.49
N LEU A 73 8.83 -10.31 8.24
CA LEU A 73 7.80 -9.99 7.25
C LEU A 73 8.28 -10.30 5.82
N LYS A 74 9.52 -9.97 5.47
CA LYS A 74 10.13 -10.31 4.18
C LYS A 74 10.21 -11.83 3.96
N HIS A 75 10.52 -12.59 5.02
CA HIS A 75 10.51 -14.04 4.96
C HIS A 75 9.10 -14.57 4.72
N LEU A 76 8.10 -14.03 5.42
CA LEU A 76 6.68 -14.37 5.22
C LEU A 76 6.24 -14.08 3.77
N GLN A 77 6.63 -12.95 3.21
CA GLN A 77 6.36 -12.60 1.81
C GLN A 77 6.94 -13.64 0.84
N THR A 78 8.20 -14.03 1.03
CA THR A 78 8.85 -15.08 0.22
C THR A 78 8.09 -16.41 0.30
N VAL A 79 7.64 -16.82 1.49
CA VAL A 79 6.87 -18.06 1.68
C VAL A 79 5.53 -17.99 0.95
N LEU A 80 4.83 -16.85 1.00
CA LEU A 80 3.58 -16.65 0.29
C LEU A 80 3.76 -16.72 -1.23
N GLU A 81 4.79 -16.08 -1.78
CA GLU A 81 5.08 -16.10 -3.22
C GLU A 81 5.38 -17.52 -3.72
N GLN A 82 6.10 -18.32 -2.93
CA GLN A 82 6.35 -19.73 -3.25
C GLN A 82 5.07 -20.58 -3.22
N LYS A 83 4.16 -20.29 -2.28
CA LYS A 83 2.89 -21.01 -2.12
C LYS A 83 1.89 -20.66 -3.22
N PHE A 84 1.85 -19.41 -3.68
CA PHE A 84 0.82 -18.92 -4.59
C PHE A 84 1.41 -18.50 -5.96
N LYS A 85 1.59 -19.49 -6.84
CA LYS A 85 2.09 -19.28 -8.21
C LYS A 85 1.10 -18.58 -9.17
N LEU A 86 -0.08 -18.22 -8.70
CA LEU A 86 -1.14 -17.57 -9.51
C LEU A 86 -0.86 -16.08 -9.78
N LEU A 87 0.13 -15.49 -9.11
CA LEU A 87 0.45 -14.07 -9.15
C LEU A 87 1.83 -13.83 -9.73
N SER A 88 2.03 -12.66 -10.35
CA SER A 88 3.37 -12.20 -10.76
C SER A 88 4.21 -11.79 -9.56
N LYS A 89 3.59 -11.26 -8.50
CA LYS A 89 4.24 -10.77 -7.28
C LYS A 89 3.25 -10.56 -6.13
N ILE A 90 3.72 -10.62 -4.89
CA ILE A 90 2.99 -10.15 -3.71
C ILE A 90 3.77 -8.98 -3.12
N ASP A 91 3.14 -7.82 -2.98
CA ASP A 91 3.74 -6.64 -2.32
C ASP A 91 3.03 -6.32 -0.99
N ILE A 92 3.82 -5.92 0.00
CA ILE A 92 3.33 -5.51 1.33
C ILE A 92 3.92 -4.14 1.67
N ASP A 93 3.10 -3.09 1.54
CA ASP A 93 3.39 -1.76 2.05
C ASP A 93 3.11 -1.72 3.57
N ILE A 94 4.07 -1.22 4.35
CA ILE A 94 4.00 -1.18 5.82
C ILE A 94 3.65 0.24 6.27
N GLY A 95 2.71 0.35 7.20
CA GLY A 95 2.44 1.58 7.95
C GLY A 95 2.28 1.29 9.44
N ASP A 96 2.26 2.35 10.25
CA ASP A 96 2.01 2.25 11.68
C ASP A 96 1.17 3.42 12.20
N LEU A 97 0.45 3.20 13.31
CA LEU A 97 -0.45 4.21 13.86
C LEU A 97 0.27 5.50 14.29
N HIS A 98 1.52 5.42 14.75
CA HIS A 98 2.28 6.61 15.13
C HIS A 98 2.57 7.47 13.90
N THR A 99 3.02 6.86 12.80
CA THR A 99 3.28 7.56 11.54
C THR A 99 2.00 8.13 10.94
N ILE A 100 0.90 7.37 10.94
CA ILE A 100 -0.39 7.83 10.40
C ILE A 100 -0.93 9.04 11.18
N ALA A 101 -0.70 9.10 12.49
CA ALA A 101 -1.16 10.20 13.34
C ALA A 101 -0.31 11.48 13.20
N ARG A 102 0.85 11.43 12.54
CA ARG A 102 1.70 12.61 12.40
C ARG A 102 1.05 13.65 11.47
N PRO A 103 1.00 14.94 11.85
CA PRO A 103 0.36 15.98 11.03
C PRO A 103 0.88 16.07 9.59
N ASP A 104 2.18 15.84 9.38
CA ASP A 104 2.82 15.88 8.06
C ASP A 104 2.53 14.66 7.18
N GLN A 105 2.06 13.55 7.76
CA GLN A 105 1.76 12.30 7.05
C GLN A 105 0.27 11.97 7.03
N GLN A 106 -0.51 12.53 7.95
CA GLN A 106 -1.89 12.16 8.21
C GLN A 106 -2.76 12.28 6.97
N ARG A 107 -2.71 13.42 6.26
CA ARG A 107 -3.52 13.63 5.05
C ARG A 107 -3.22 12.61 3.95
N ARG A 108 -1.94 12.28 3.76
CA ARG A 108 -1.50 11.29 2.77
C ARG A 108 -2.02 9.89 3.10
N TRP A 109 -1.91 9.47 4.35
CA TRP A 109 -2.42 8.18 4.79
C TRP A 109 -3.94 8.09 4.77
N GLN A 110 -4.64 9.15 5.20
CA GLN A 110 -6.09 9.21 5.13
C GLN A 110 -6.57 9.09 3.68
N PHE A 111 -5.96 9.83 2.75
CA PHE A 111 -6.29 9.73 1.33
C PHE A 111 -6.03 8.32 0.80
N TRP A 112 -4.83 7.77 1.06
CA TRP A 112 -4.42 6.45 0.58
C TRP A 112 -5.42 5.38 1.02
N LEU A 113 -5.75 5.36 2.32
CA LEU A 113 -6.68 4.39 2.87
C LEU A 113 -8.10 4.60 2.31
N GLN A 114 -8.65 5.82 2.38
CA GLN A 114 -10.03 6.11 1.96
C GLN A 114 -10.31 5.85 0.48
N HIS A 115 -9.35 6.14 -0.41
CA HIS A 115 -9.60 6.15 -1.85
C HIS A 115 -8.97 4.99 -2.60
N LEU A 116 -7.88 4.41 -2.07
CA LEU A 116 -7.10 3.39 -2.80
C LEU A 116 -7.15 2.02 -2.14
N CYS A 117 -7.58 1.94 -0.89
CA CYS A 117 -7.59 0.70 -0.14
C CYS A 117 -9.00 0.14 0.10
N ARG A 118 -9.07 -1.18 0.14
CA ARG A 118 -10.22 -1.99 0.53
C ARG A 118 -9.90 -2.67 1.86
N PRO A 119 -10.74 -2.56 2.91
CA PRO A 119 -10.54 -3.28 4.16
C PRO A 119 -10.51 -4.79 3.94
N LEU A 120 -9.58 -5.47 4.62
CA LEU A 120 -9.51 -6.93 4.59
C LEU A 120 -9.58 -7.53 5.99
N PHE A 121 -8.93 -6.92 6.98
CA PHE A 121 -8.91 -7.40 8.37
C PHE A 121 -8.63 -6.27 9.38
N GLY A 122 -9.12 -6.45 10.61
CA GLY A 122 -8.86 -5.55 11.74
C GLY A 122 -9.76 -4.31 11.77
N PRO A 123 -9.52 -3.38 12.71
CA PRO A 123 -10.26 -2.12 12.79
C PRO A 123 -10.08 -1.30 11.52
N ASN A 124 -11.18 -0.74 11.00
CA ASN A 124 -11.19 0.05 9.79
C ASN A 124 -10.89 1.52 10.11
N LEU A 125 -9.62 1.93 9.97
CA LEU A 125 -9.17 3.31 10.27
C LEU A 125 -9.96 4.38 9.51
N MET A 126 -10.51 4.05 8.34
CA MET A 126 -11.26 4.99 7.54
C MET A 126 -12.58 5.45 8.16
N GLU A 127 -13.11 4.71 9.14
CA GLU A 127 -14.35 5.09 9.86
C GLU A 127 -14.14 6.31 10.76
N GLU A 128 -12.90 6.52 11.21
CA GLU A 128 -12.49 7.64 12.07
C GLU A 128 -12.11 8.90 11.27
N PHE A 129 -11.89 8.74 9.97
CA PHE A 129 -11.41 9.83 9.12
C PHE A 129 -12.55 10.72 8.66
N ALA A 130 -12.31 12.04 8.71
CA ALA A 130 -13.17 12.99 8.03
C ALA A 130 -13.17 12.72 6.51
N PRO A 131 -14.28 12.95 5.79
CA PRO A 131 -14.28 12.87 4.33
C PRO A 131 -13.25 13.84 3.74
N ILE A 132 -12.40 13.32 2.85
CA ILE A 132 -11.44 14.13 2.12
C ILE A 132 -12.00 14.46 0.73
N ALA A 133 -12.04 15.76 0.41
CA ALA A 133 -12.34 16.21 -0.94
C ALA A 133 -11.09 16.10 -1.79
N VAL A 134 -11.12 15.24 -2.81
CA VAL A 134 -10.04 15.12 -3.79
C VAL A 134 -10.07 16.35 -4.70
N ASN A 135 -9.15 17.28 -4.46
CA ASN A 135 -8.99 18.51 -5.23
C ASN A 135 -7.52 18.74 -5.60
N TYR A 136 -7.26 19.73 -6.46
CA TYR A 136 -5.90 20.05 -6.90
C TYR A 136 -4.94 20.28 -5.73
N GLN A 137 -5.38 20.99 -4.69
CA GLN A 137 -4.55 21.30 -3.53
C GLN A 137 -4.14 20.02 -2.78
N LEU A 138 -5.06 19.09 -2.54
CA LEU A 138 -4.75 17.81 -1.93
C LEU A 138 -3.77 16.99 -2.77
N VAL A 139 -3.99 16.95 -4.08
CA VAL A 139 -3.09 16.25 -5.01
C VAL A 139 -1.70 16.90 -4.96
N TRP A 140 -1.61 18.22 -4.93
CA TRP A 140 -0.35 18.93 -4.78
C TRP A 140 0.32 18.62 -3.43
N GLU A 141 -0.39 18.75 -2.31
CA GLU A 141 0.13 18.49 -0.96
C GLU A 141 0.60 17.04 -0.76
N ILE A 142 -0.13 16.05 -1.28
CA ILE A 142 0.27 14.64 -1.21
C ILE A 142 1.50 14.37 -2.08
N ASN A 143 1.67 15.18 -3.13
CA ASN A 143 2.82 15.08 -4.03
C ASN A 143 3.96 16.06 -3.68
N ASP A 144 3.79 16.89 -2.65
CA ASP A 144 4.79 17.84 -2.19
C ASP A 144 5.88 17.08 -1.41
N GLY A 145 7.15 17.46 -1.60
CA GLY A 145 8.31 16.71 -1.09
C GLY A 145 8.82 15.57 -1.99
N TYR A 146 8.08 15.14 -3.03
CA TYR A 146 8.65 14.20 -4.01
C TYR A 146 9.75 14.82 -4.86
N GLN A 147 9.79 16.16 -5.01
CA GLN A 147 10.90 16.83 -5.69
C GLN A 147 12.21 16.65 -4.93
N GLU A 148 12.18 16.68 -3.60
CA GLU A 148 13.35 16.47 -2.75
C GLU A 148 13.76 15.00 -2.74
N ASP A 149 12.80 14.07 -2.64
CA ASP A 149 13.06 12.64 -2.82
C ASP A 149 13.74 12.39 -4.17
N LEU A 150 13.17 12.90 -5.27
CA LEU A 150 13.73 12.77 -6.61
C LEU A 150 15.16 13.37 -6.67
N SER A 151 15.38 14.53 -6.08
CA SER A 151 16.69 15.22 -6.07
C SER A 151 17.75 14.41 -5.31
N HIS A 152 17.43 13.95 -4.10
CA HIS A 152 18.30 13.09 -3.31
C HIS A 152 18.56 11.73 -3.98
N TYR A 153 17.58 11.19 -4.73
CA TYR A 153 17.80 10.01 -5.56
C TYR A 153 18.73 10.30 -6.75
N PHE A 154 18.60 11.45 -7.42
CA PHE A 154 19.51 11.88 -8.49
C PHE A 154 20.94 12.07 -7.98
N GLU A 155 21.12 12.61 -6.77
CA GLU A 155 22.42 12.71 -6.11
C GLU A 155 23.03 11.33 -5.89
N LYS A 156 22.31 10.40 -5.25
CA LYS A 156 22.79 9.02 -5.02
C LYS A 156 23.08 8.24 -6.31
N LEU A 157 22.37 8.53 -7.39
CA LEU A 157 22.64 7.96 -8.72
C LEU A 157 23.92 8.54 -9.33
N SER A 158 24.13 9.86 -9.21
CA SER A 158 25.36 10.51 -9.65
C SER A 158 26.59 9.99 -8.88
N GLU A 159 26.39 9.53 -7.65
CA GLU A 159 27.38 8.89 -6.80
C GLU A 159 27.54 7.37 -7.05
N GLY A 160 26.72 6.77 -7.92
CA GLY A 160 26.79 5.35 -8.27
C GLY A 160 26.32 4.39 -7.17
N ILE A 161 25.57 4.90 -6.18
CA ILE A 161 25.14 4.14 -4.99
C ILE A 161 23.94 3.23 -5.29
N ILE A 162 23.19 3.51 -6.35
CA ILE A 162 21.93 2.83 -6.69
C ILE A 162 22.00 2.33 -8.14
N ALA A 163 21.57 1.08 -8.38
CA ALA A 163 21.56 0.49 -9.71
C ALA A 163 20.43 1.08 -10.59
N THR A 164 20.69 1.24 -11.89
CA THR A 164 19.76 1.80 -12.89
C THR A 164 18.42 1.02 -12.97
N THR A 165 18.42 -0.26 -12.61
CA THR A 165 17.20 -1.09 -12.57
C THR A 165 16.26 -0.69 -11.43
N ASP A 166 16.80 -0.27 -10.29
CA ASP A 166 16.01 0.20 -9.14
C ASP A 166 15.42 1.58 -9.44
N LEU A 167 16.12 2.41 -10.22
CA LEU A 167 15.61 3.67 -10.74
C LEU A 167 14.32 3.48 -11.55
N ILE A 168 14.30 2.53 -12.50
CA ILE A 168 13.14 2.30 -13.37
C ILE A 168 11.94 1.79 -12.56
N LYS A 169 12.17 0.92 -11.56
CA LYS A 169 11.09 0.44 -10.67
C LYS A 169 10.51 1.58 -9.83
N ASN A 170 11.37 2.43 -9.26
CA ASN A 170 10.95 3.56 -8.42
C ASN A 170 10.23 4.63 -9.24
N TYR A 171 10.72 4.95 -10.43
CA TYR A 171 10.06 5.90 -11.35
C TYR A 171 8.68 5.40 -11.78
N LYS A 172 8.53 4.09 -12.06
CA LYS A 172 7.23 3.47 -12.33
C LYS A 172 6.30 3.55 -11.11
N SER A 173 6.81 3.36 -9.88
CA SER A 173 6.02 3.49 -8.66
C SER A 173 5.52 4.91 -8.43
N LEU A 174 6.39 5.91 -8.62
CA LEU A 174 6.05 7.33 -8.54
C LEU A 174 5.04 7.75 -9.61
N ILE A 175 5.26 7.35 -10.87
CA ILE A 175 4.31 7.59 -11.96
C ILE A 175 2.97 6.92 -11.68
N LYS A 176 2.95 5.67 -11.20
CA LYS A 176 1.70 4.99 -10.82
C LYS A 176 0.99 5.74 -9.70
N ARG A 177 1.71 6.27 -8.71
CA ARG A 177 1.14 7.09 -7.63
C ARG A 177 0.58 8.40 -8.17
N LEU A 178 1.31 9.11 -9.02
CA LEU A 178 0.85 10.35 -9.67
C LEU A 178 -0.39 10.11 -10.55
N ILE A 179 -0.38 9.09 -11.41
CA ILE A 179 -1.51 8.73 -12.28
C ILE A 179 -2.77 8.40 -11.47
N ARG A 180 -2.63 7.69 -10.34
CA ARG A 180 -3.77 7.38 -9.45
C ARG A 180 -4.37 8.63 -8.79
N LEU A 181 -3.61 9.73 -8.74
CA LEU A 181 -3.98 10.99 -8.10
C LEU A 181 -4.47 12.05 -9.08
N LEU A 182 -4.21 11.89 -10.38
CA LEU A 182 -4.75 12.78 -11.41
C LEU A 182 -6.25 12.51 -11.55
N PRO A 183 -7.12 13.55 -11.54
CA PRO A 183 -8.49 13.37 -11.96
C PRO A 183 -8.44 12.90 -13.41
N LEU A 184 -8.85 11.65 -13.66
CA LEU A 184 -9.15 11.20 -15.01
C LEU A 184 -10.34 12.04 -15.47
N SER A 185 -10.03 13.05 -16.27
CA SER A 185 -10.95 13.94 -16.97
C SER A 185 -11.97 13.16 -17.78
#